data_AF-A0A7S2CP55-F1
#
_entry.id   AF-A0A7S2CP55-F1
#
_cell.length_a   1.000
_cell.length_b   1.000
_cell.length_c   1.000
_cell.angle_alpha   90.00
_cell.angle_beta   90.00
_cell.angle_gamma   90.00
#
_symmetry.space_group_name_H-M   'P 1'
#
loop_
_entity.id
_entity.type
_entity.pdbx_description
1 polymer ?
#
loop_
_entity_poly.entity_id
_entity_poly.type
_entity_poly.pdbx_seq_one_letter_code
_entity_poly.pdbx_strand_id
1 'polypeptide(L)'
;GISINVEYSGVWGQITTFPKRRPFATNVIVATVKTSLADIIVQKSEGKKEIDWSRNGVFTAFGFAYLGIVQWFIYVTIFTRVCPHAIRFSNLSWAEKMKDRAGQIDLLKQTAYDNFIHYTFIYYPVFYFFKELIQSGPSSAEKKAPSEIVDGALSKYWRNSVKDNLYMWSLWVPGDLLVYACPIWMRLPLNHGISLFWTMILSSLRGSEK
;
A
#
# COMPACT_ATOMS: atom_id res chain seq x y z
N GLY A 1 7.39 -20.95 -1.77
CA GLY A 1 6.36 -20.30 -2.60
C GLY A 1 5.07 -20.28 -1.82
N ILE A 2 4.39 -19.13 -1.76
CA ILE A 2 3.19 -18.89 -0.93
C ILE A 2 1.93 -19.55 -1.56
N SER A 3 2.03 -20.07 -2.78
CA SER A 3 0.96 -20.77 -3.48
C SER A 3 0.73 -22.19 -2.95
N ILE A 4 -0.51 -22.50 -2.61
CA ILE A 4 -0.94 -23.84 -2.20
C ILE A 4 -1.67 -24.48 -3.39
N ASN A 5 -1.35 -25.73 -3.72
CA ASN A 5 -2.15 -26.53 -4.64
C ASN A 5 -3.44 -26.94 -3.92
N VAL A 6 -4.54 -26.27 -4.25
CA VAL A 6 -5.87 -26.54 -3.70
C VAL A 6 -6.74 -27.08 -4.82
N GLU A 7 -7.23 -28.32 -4.65
CA GLU A 7 -8.21 -28.91 -5.56
C GLU A 7 -9.55 -28.18 -5.43
N TYR A 8 -10.25 -28.02 -6.55
CA TYR A 8 -11.55 -27.36 -6.60
C TYR A 8 -12.41 -27.97 -7.71
N SER A 9 -13.72 -27.96 -7.49
CA SER A 9 -14.72 -28.31 -8.50
C SER A 9 -15.67 -27.13 -8.71
N GLY A 10 -16.04 -26.89 -9.97
CA GLY A 10 -16.95 -25.81 -10.37
C GLY A 10 -16.36 -24.40 -10.31
N VAL A 11 -17.14 -23.44 -10.81
CA VAL A 11 -16.76 -22.02 -10.94
C VAL A 11 -16.59 -21.35 -9.57
N TRP A 12 -17.44 -21.68 -8.60
CA TRP A 12 -17.36 -21.14 -7.23
C TRP A 12 -16.07 -21.58 -6.50
N GLY A 13 -15.70 -22.86 -6.65
CA GLY A 13 -14.45 -23.38 -6.13
C GLY A 13 -13.24 -22.72 -6.80
N GLN A 14 -13.34 -22.42 -8.10
CA GLN A 14 -12.27 -21.73 -8.82
C GLN A 14 -12.02 -20.32 -8.26
N ILE A 15 -13.09 -19.55 -8.04
CA ILE A 15 -13.00 -18.17 -7.53
C ILE A 15 -12.47 -18.15 -6.10
N THR A 16 -13.05 -18.95 -5.20
CA THR A 16 -12.71 -18.94 -3.77
C THR A 16 -11.30 -19.48 -3.47
N THR A 17 -10.78 -20.37 -4.31
CA THR A 17 -9.41 -20.91 -4.16
C THR A 17 -8.35 -20.11 -4.93
N PHE A 18 -8.74 -19.20 -5.84
CA PHE A 18 -7.80 -18.42 -6.65
C PHE A 18 -6.78 -17.64 -5.80
N PRO A 19 -7.16 -16.96 -4.70
CA PRO A 19 -6.21 -16.28 -3.82
C PRO A 19 -5.13 -17.20 -3.24
N LYS A 20 -5.50 -18.45 -2.91
CA LYS A 20 -4.57 -19.44 -2.36
C LYS A 20 -3.62 -20.00 -3.43
N ARG A 21 -4.09 -20.12 -4.67
CA ARG A 21 -3.32 -20.66 -5.81
C ARG A 21 -2.40 -19.62 -6.46
N ARG A 22 -2.87 -18.38 -6.58
CA ARG A 22 -2.17 -17.26 -7.23
C ARG A 22 -2.17 -16.03 -6.32
N PRO A 23 -1.49 -16.09 -5.15
CA PRO A 23 -1.53 -15.01 -4.16
C PRO A 23 -0.91 -13.71 -4.67
N PHE A 24 0.17 -13.78 -5.46
CA PHE A 24 0.77 -12.60 -6.09
C PHE A 24 -0.18 -11.92 -7.08
N ALA A 25 -0.77 -12.67 -8.01
CA ALA A 25 -1.71 -12.12 -8.99
C ALA A 25 -2.95 -11.52 -8.30
N THR A 26 -3.42 -12.18 -7.24
CA THR A 26 -4.53 -11.66 -6.42
C THR A 26 -4.16 -10.34 -5.75
N ASN A 27 -2.95 -10.22 -5.19
CA ASN A 27 -2.47 -8.96 -4.62
C ASN A 27 -2.45 -7.84 -5.66
N VAL A 28 -1.90 -8.08 -6.85
CA VAL A 28 -1.84 -7.10 -7.93
C VAL A 28 -3.25 -6.65 -8.36
N ILE A 29 -4.16 -7.59 -8.59
CA ILE A 29 -5.54 -7.29 -9.01
C ILE A 29 -6.26 -6.48 -7.92
N VAL A 30 -6.22 -6.97 -6.68
CA VAL A 30 -6.89 -6.31 -5.55
C VAL A 30 -6.30 -4.92 -5.34
N ALA A 31 -4.98 -4.76 -5.36
CA ALA A 31 -4.34 -3.47 -5.17
C ALA A 31 -4.76 -2.47 -6.26
N THR A 32 -4.71 -2.87 -7.53
CA THR A 32 -5.07 -2.02 -8.68
C THR A 32 -6.54 -1.59 -8.64
N VAL A 33 -7.46 -2.54 -8.45
CA VAL A 33 -8.90 -2.27 -8.44
C VAL A 33 -9.26 -1.42 -7.22
N LYS A 34 -8.73 -1.77 -6.05
CA LYS A 34 -9.00 -1.06 -4.80
C LYS A 34 -8.57 0.41 -4.87
N THR A 35 -7.39 0.70 -5.40
CA THR A 35 -6.92 2.10 -5.46
C THR A 35 -7.73 2.93 -6.45
N SER A 36 -8.09 2.38 -7.60
CA SER A 36 -8.97 3.04 -8.57
C SER A 36 -10.36 3.32 -7.96
N LEU A 37 -10.96 2.33 -7.30
CA LEU A 37 -12.29 2.48 -6.68
C LEU A 37 -12.28 3.47 -5.52
N ALA A 38 -11.24 3.42 -4.66
CA ALA A 38 -11.09 4.36 -3.55
C ALA A 38 -11.09 5.81 -4.04
N ASP A 39 -10.35 6.07 -5.11
CA ASP A 39 -10.29 7.39 -5.71
C ASP A 39 -11.64 7.81 -6.32
N ILE A 40 -12.33 6.93 -7.05
CA ILE A 40 -13.68 7.22 -7.59
C ILE A 40 -14.67 7.55 -6.47
N ILE A 41 -14.63 6.82 -5.35
CA ILE A 41 -15.49 7.08 -4.19
C ILE A 41 -15.23 8.47 -3.63
N VAL A 42 -13.96 8.85 -3.46
CA VAL A 42 -13.59 10.18 -2.95
C VAL A 42 -13.98 11.28 -3.92
N GLN A 43 -13.75 11.10 -5.23
CA GLN A 43 -14.17 12.09 -6.22
C GLN A 43 -15.69 12.31 -6.22
N LYS A 44 -16.47 11.26 -6.01
CA LYS A 44 -17.93 11.36 -5.85
C LYS A 44 -18.32 12.04 -4.54
N SER A 45 -17.63 11.76 -3.43
CA SER A 45 -17.91 12.42 -2.15
C SER A 45 -17.49 13.89 -2.12
N GLU A 46 -16.51 14.28 -2.94
CA GLU A 46 -16.14 15.68 -3.22
C GLU A 46 -17.21 16.42 -4.06
N GLY A 47 -18.24 15.74 -4.55
CA GLY A 47 -19.33 16.35 -5.33
C GLY A 47 -18.95 16.69 -6.77
N LYS A 48 -17.89 16.10 -7.33
CA LYS A 48 -17.51 16.33 -8.73
C LYS A 48 -18.56 15.78 -9.68
N LYS A 49 -18.98 16.60 -10.66
CA LYS A 49 -19.92 16.20 -11.72
C LYS A 49 -19.33 15.16 -12.68
N GLU A 50 -18.02 15.25 -12.92
CA GLU A 50 -17.29 14.35 -13.80
C GLU A 50 -16.08 13.75 -13.08
N ILE A 51 -15.74 12.51 -13.45
CA ILE A 51 -14.58 11.81 -12.90
C ILE A 51 -13.31 12.31 -13.58
N ASP A 52 -12.35 12.76 -12.77
CA ASP A 52 -10.99 13.06 -13.18
C ASP A 52 -10.23 11.75 -13.41
N TRP A 53 -10.19 11.32 -14.67
CA TRP A 53 -9.50 10.10 -15.10
C TRP A 53 -7.97 10.21 -15.05
N SER A 54 -7.41 11.43 -15.07
CA SER A 54 -5.96 11.63 -14.90
C SER A 54 -5.56 11.32 -13.46
N ARG A 55 -6.30 11.88 -12.48
CA ARG A 55 -6.18 11.52 -11.06
C ARG A 55 -6.38 10.02 -10.84
N ASN A 56 -7.43 9.43 -11.41
CA ASN A 56 -7.68 8.00 -11.27
C ASN A 56 -6.56 7.14 -11.87
N GLY A 57 -5.96 7.61 -12.97
CA GLY A 57 -4.79 7.00 -13.60
C GLY A 57 -3.59 6.93 -12.66
N VAL A 58 -3.33 7.98 -11.87
CA VAL A 58 -2.28 7.98 -10.83
C VAL A 58 -2.50 6.85 -9.83
N PHE A 59 -3.70 6.76 -9.24
CA PHE A 59 -4.02 5.75 -8.25
C PHE A 59 -4.01 4.33 -8.82
N THR A 60 -4.46 4.17 -10.07
CA THR A 60 -4.46 2.87 -10.75
C THR A 60 -3.03 2.41 -11.05
N ALA A 61 -2.19 3.28 -11.62
CA ALA A 61 -0.80 2.97 -11.95
C ALA A 61 0.04 2.72 -10.68
N PHE A 62 -0.13 3.55 -9.65
CA PHE A 62 0.53 3.36 -8.37
C PHE A 62 0.07 2.07 -7.66
N GLY A 63 -1.23 1.77 -7.70
CA GLY A 63 -1.79 0.53 -7.15
C GLY A 63 -1.27 -0.72 -7.84
N PHE A 64 -1.14 -0.69 -9.16
CA PHE A 64 -0.58 -1.80 -9.92
C PHE A 64 0.93 -1.96 -9.67
N ALA A 65 1.72 -0.93 -9.99
CA ALA A 65 3.16 -1.03 -10.04
C ALA A 65 3.79 -1.09 -8.64
N TYR A 66 3.36 -0.20 -7.74
CA TYR A 66 3.96 -0.12 -6.42
C TYR A 66 3.31 -1.10 -5.44
N LEU A 67 2.01 -0.94 -5.14
CA LEU A 67 1.33 -1.79 -4.14
C LEU A 67 1.22 -3.26 -4.60
N GLY A 68 1.01 -3.48 -5.90
CA GLY A 68 0.86 -4.81 -6.47
C GLY A 68 2.17 -5.59 -6.55
N ILE A 69 3.23 -4.95 -7.05
CA ILE A 69 4.49 -5.62 -7.40
C ILE A 69 5.60 -5.32 -6.39
N VAL A 70 5.99 -4.05 -6.23
CA VAL A 70 7.15 -3.65 -5.42
C VAL A 70 6.93 -3.95 -3.94
N GLN A 71 5.77 -3.59 -3.41
CA GLN A 71 5.44 -3.82 -2.00
C GLN A 71 5.39 -5.31 -1.66
N TRP A 72 4.92 -6.16 -2.58
CA TRP A 72 4.97 -7.61 -2.41
C TRP A 72 6.42 -8.09 -2.25
N PHE A 73 7.34 -7.58 -3.06
CA PHE A 73 8.75 -7.93 -2.96
C PHE A 73 9.37 -7.49 -1.63
N ILE A 74 9.05 -6.28 -1.16
CA ILE A 74 9.54 -5.76 0.13
C ILE A 74 9.07 -6.68 1.27
N TYR A 75 7.78 -6.99 1.34
CA TYR A 75 7.26 -7.83 2.43
C TYR A 75 7.69 -9.30 2.34
N VAL A 76 7.77 -9.87 1.15
CA VAL A 76 8.13 -11.29 1.01
C VAL A 76 9.65 -11.50 1.14
N THR A 77 10.48 -10.55 0.71
CA THR A 77 11.95 -10.72 0.68
C THR A 77 12.65 -10.05 1.86
N ILE A 78 12.30 -8.82 2.18
CA ILE A 78 13.00 -8.03 3.21
C ILE A 78 12.50 -8.43 4.60
N PHE A 79 11.19 -8.45 4.80
CA PHE A 79 10.62 -8.65 6.15
C PHE A 79 10.83 -10.07 6.66
N THR A 80 10.78 -11.06 5.76
CA THR A 80 11.08 -12.45 6.11
C THR A 80 12.52 -12.67 6.58
N ARG A 81 13.46 -11.81 6.16
CA ARG A 81 14.87 -11.85 6.58
C ARG A 81 15.15 -11.02 7.83
N VAL A 82 14.56 -9.83 7.91
CA VAL A 82 14.84 -8.86 8.99
C VAL A 82 14.09 -9.22 10.28
N CYS A 83 12.93 -9.87 10.17
CA CYS A 83 12.04 -10.17 11.31
C CYS A 83 11.68 -11.67 11.35
N PRO A 84 12.65 -12.55 11.67
CA PRO A 84 12.45 -14.00 11.59
C PRO A 84 11.41 -14.53 12.58
N HIS A 85 11.15 -13.84 13.69
CA HIS A 85 10.16 -14.28 14.68
C HIS A 85 8.75 -13.78 14.37
N ALA A 86 8.56 -12.94 13.34
CA ALA A 86 7.28 -12.28 13.06
C ALA A 86 6.13 -13.25 12.80
N ILE A 87 6.40 -14.41 12.16
CA ILE A 87 5.39 -15.44 11.88
C ILE A 87 5.03 -16.24 13.15
N ARG A 88 6.03 -16.57 13.97
CA ARG A 88 5.78 -17.23 15.26
C ARG A 88 4.96 -16.31 16.15
N PHE A 89 5.38 -15.06 16.28
CA PHE A 89 4.73 -14.06 17.13
C PHE A 89 3.27 -13.82 16.76
N SER A 90 2.90 -13.71 15.46
CA SER A 90 1.49 -13.51 15.08
C SER A 90 0.57 -14.62 15.52
N ASN A 91 1.06 -15.86 15.53
CA ASN A 91 0.27 -17.04 15.84
C ASN A 91 0.13 -17.33 17.34
N LEU A 92 0.86 -16.61 18.21
CA LEU A 92 0.70 -16.70 19.66
C LEU A 92 -0.62 -16.09 20.13
N SER A 93 -1.14 -16.57 21.25
CA SER A 93 -2.24 -15.90 21.95
C SER A 93 -1.82 -14.53 22.48
N TRP A 94 -2.77 -13.63 22.75
CA TRP A 94 -2.45 -12.31 23.31
C TRP A 94 -1.67 -12.38 24.63
N ALA A 95 -2.01 -13.33 25.50
CA ALA A 95 -1.31 -13.53 26.78
C ALA A 95 0.15 -13.95 26.58
N GLU A 96 0.43 -14.78 25.56
CA GLU A 96 1.78 -15.23 25.24
C GLU A 96 2.59 -14.13 24.55
N LYS A 97 1.96 -13.32 23.68
CA LYS A 97 2.60 -12.15 23.04
C LYS A 97 3.15 -11.17 24.06
N MET A 98 2.46 -10.98 25.20
CA MET A 98 2.92 -10.10 26.27
C MET A 98 4.22 -10.60 26.94
N LYS A 99 4.51 -11.90 26.85
CA LYS A 99 5.70 -12.53 27.43
C LYS A 99 6.84 -12.70 26.41
N ASP A 100 6.53 -12.67 25.12
CA ASP A 100 7.49 -12.91 24.03
C ASP A 100 8.26 -11.63 23.62
N ARG A 101 9.33 -11.30 24.36
CA ARG A 101 10.15 -10.11 24.07
C ARG A 101 10.77 -10.10 22.67
N ALA A 102 11.20 -11.26 22.17
CA ALA A 102 11.80 -11.35 20.84
C ALA A 102 10.79 -10.98 19.74
N GLY A 103 9.55 -11.48 19.85
CA GLY A 103 8.48 -11.14 18.92
C GLY A 103 8.00 -9.69 19.04
N GLN A 104 7.98 -9.12 20.25
CA GLN A 104 7.68 -7.70 20.46
C GLN A 104 8.72 -6.79 19.79
N ILE A 105 10.00 -7.14 19.87
CA ILE A 105 11.07 -6.39 19.19
C ILE A 105 10.88 -6.46 17.67
N ASP A 106 10.59 -7.65 17.12
CA ASP A 106 10.35 -7.80 15.68
C ASP A 106 9.05 -7.10 15.22
N LEU A 107 8.02 -7.02 16.06
CA LEU A 107 6.82 -6.20 15.84
C LEU A 107 7.18 -4.71 15.70
N LEU A 108 7.95 -4.19 16.66
CA LEU A 108 8.38 -2.78 16.66
C LEU A 108 9.30 -2.48 15.48
N LYS A 109 10.21 -3.41 15.13
CA LYS A 109 11.09 -3.27 13.96
C LYS A 109 10.30 -3.18 12.66
N GLN A 110 9.31 -4.06 12.45
CA GLN A 110 8.45 -4.02 11.24
C GLN A 110 7.70 -2.69 11.17
N THR A 111 7.06 -2.30 12.28
CA THR A 111 6.29 -1.04 12.36
C THR A 111 7.18 0.17 12.10
N ALA A 112 8.37 0.21 12.71
CA ALA A 112 9.29 1.32 12.56
C ALA A 112 9.89 1.38 11.15
N TYR A 113 10.27 0.23 10.58
CA TYR A 113 10.74 0.18 9.21
C TYR A 113 9.67 0.65 8.23
N ASP A 114 8.43 0.17 8.37
CA ASP A 114 7.36 0.58 7.48
C ASP A 114 7.10 2.07 7.57
N ASN A 115 6.90 2.59 8.78
CA ASN A 115 6.47 3.97 8.94
C ASN A 115 7.59 4.99 8.70
N PHE A 116 8.81 4.73 9.17
CA PHE A 116 9.88 5.72 9.16
C PHE A 116 10.89 5.52 8.04
N ILE A 117 10.91 4.36 7.37
CA ILE A 117 11.83 4.07 6.28
C ILE A 117 11.07 3.90 4.97
N HIS A 118 10.25 2.86 4.89
CA HIS A 118 9.57 2.47 3.67
C HIS A 118 8.55 3.53 3.22
N TYR A 119 7.64 3.96 4.09
CA TYR A 119 6.62 4.94 3.74
C TYR A 119 7.23 6.31 3.46
N THR A 120 8.11 6.78 4.34
CA THR A 120 8.73 8.10 4.24
C THR A 120 9.69 8.22 3.05
N PHE A 121 10.55 7.23 2.78
CA PHE A 121 11.61 7.39 1.78
C PHE A 121 11.38 6.62 0.47
N ILE A 122 10.37 5.75 0.41
CA ILE A 122 10.10 4.96 -0.80
C ILE A 122 8.67 5.18 -1.29
N TYR A 123 7.66 4.94 -0.46
CA TYR A 123 6.25 5.02 -0.85
C TYR A 123 5.89 6.40 -1.39
N TYR A 124 6.15 7.46 -0.61
CA TYR A 124 5.76 8.80 -0.99
C TYR A 124 6.54 9.33 -2.20
N PRO A 125 7.88 9.24 -2.26
CA PRO A 125 8.62 9.63 -3.46
C PRO A 125 8.10 8.95 -4.73
N VAL A 126 7.80 7.65 -4.65
CA VAL A 126 7.24 6.91 -5.80
C VAL A 126 5.82 7.37 -6.13
N PHE A 127 4.96 7.63 -5.14
CA PHE A 127 3.63 8.18 -5.38
C PHE A 127 3.69 9.54 -6.10
N TYR A 128 4.53 10.46 -5.61
CA TYR A 128 4.72 11.77 -6.24
C TYR A 128 5.34 11.65 -7.63
N PHE A 129 6.18 10.63 -7.88
CA PHE A 129 6.69 10.35 -9.22
C PHE A 129 5.57 9.93 -10.19
N PHE A 130 4.70 8.98 -9.81
CA PHE A 130 3.55 8.60 -10.64
C PHE A 130 2.60 9.77 -10.87
N LYS A 131 2.40 10.60 -9.83
CA LYS A 131 1.60 11.80 -9.89
C LYS A 131 2.16 12.79 -10.92
N GLU A 132 3.45 13.12 -10.81
CA GLU A 132 4.11 14.04 -11.75
C GLU A 132 4.10 13.47 -13.18
N LEU A 133 4.37 12.18 -13.34
CA LEU A 133 4.42 11.51 -14.64
C LEU A 133 3.07 11.54 -15.38
N ILE A 134 1.95 11.32 -14.67
CA ILE A 134 0.63 11.17 -15.29
C ILE A 134 -0.10 12.51 -15.36
N GLN A 135 0.02 13.37 -14.34
CA GLN A 135 -0.68 14.66 -14.30
C GLN A 135 0.08 15.77 -15.02
N SER A 136 1.39 15.61 -15.31
CA SER A 136 2.13 16.53 -16.20
C SER A 136 1.94 16.24 -17.70
N GLY A 137 0.89 15.50 -18.08
CA GLY A 137 0.61 15.06 -19.45
C GLY A 137 0.53 16.16 -20.54
N PRO A 138 0.37 15.77 -21.82
CA PRO A 138 0.83 16.46 -23.04
C PRO A 138 0.26 17.86 -23.35
N SER A 139 -0.61 18.40 -22.50
CA SER A 139 -1.05 19.81 -22.56
C SER A 139 0.02 20.80 -22.09
N SER A 140 1.09 20.32 -21.47
CA SER A 140 2.34 21.07 -21.31
C SER A 140 3.12 20.90 -22.62
N ALA A 141 3.28 21.96 -23.41
CA ALA A 141 3.92 21.92 -24.74
C ALA A 141 5.40 21.46 -24.75
N GLU A 142 5.95 21.07 -23.61
CA GLU A 142 7.31 20.59 -23.42
C GLU A 142 7.29 19.18 -22.81
N LYS A 143 7.89 18.22 -23.51
CA LYS A 143 8.21 16.91 -22.93
C LYS A 143 9.25 17.13 -21.85
N LYS A 144 8.82 17.12 -20.58
CA LYS A 144 9.75 17.18 -19.44
C LYS A 144 10.77 16.05 -19.54
N ALA A 145 12.03 16.36 -19.28
CA ALA A 145 13.06 15.34 -19.17
C ALA A 145 12.77 14.43 -17.95
N PRO A 146 13.18 13.15 -17.95
CA PRO A 146 12.98 12.26 -16.80
C PRO A 146 13.53 12.82 -15.48
N SER A 147 14.63 13.57 -15.52
CA SER A 147 15.20 14.25 -14.35
C SER A 147 14.25 15.32 -13.79
N GLU A 148 13.60 16.10 -14.64
CA GLU A 148 12.67 17.16 -14.22
C GLU A 148 11.41 16.58 -13.56
N ILE A 149 10.96 15.40 -14.01
CA ILE A 149 9.85 14.67 -13.37
C ILE A 149 10.26 14.22 -11.97
N VAL A 150 11.47 13.67 -11.82
CA VAL A 150 11.98 13.23 -10.52
C VAL A 150 12.19 14.42 -9.58
N ASP A 151 12.80 15.50 -10.05
CA ASP A 151 13.05 16.70 -9.25
C ASP A 151 11.74 17.37 -8.84
N GLY A 152 10.76 17.44 -9.74
CA GLY A 152 9.41 17.94 -9.46
C GLY A 152 8.69 17.10 -8.40
N ALA A 153 8.74 15.77 -8.55
CA ALA A 153 8.15 14.83 -7.60
C ALA A 153 8.77 14.94 -6.20
N LEU A 154 10.11 14.94 -6.12
CA LEU A 154 10.83 15.05 -4.85
C LEU A 154 10.59 16.41 -4.19
N SER A 155 10.59 17.49 -4.97
CA SER A 155 10.32 18.84 -4.46
C SER A 155 8.91 18.97 -3.89
N LYS A 156 7.91 18.39 -4.57
CA LYS A 156 6.51 18.33 -4.08
C LYS A 156 6.41 17.47 -2.82
N TYR A 157 7.06 16.32 -2.80
CA TYR A 157 7.08 15.47 -1.61
C TYR A 157 7.71 16.18 -0.42
N TRP A 158 8.91 16.75 -0.55
CA TRP A 158 9.60 17.39 0.57
C TRP A 158 8.82 18.55 1.17
N ARG A 159 8.15 19.35 0.32
CA ARG A 159 7.26 20.43 0.76
C ARG A 159 6.08 19.93 1.58
N ASN A 160 5.55 18.76 1.22
CA ASN A 160 4.40 18.15 1.86
C ASN A 160 4.75 17.10 2.92
N SER A 161 6.05 16.78 3.08
CA SER A 161 6.55 15.60 3.77
C SER A 161 6.09 15.51 5.22
N VAL A 162 6.15 16.61 5.97
CA VAL A 162 5.71 16.63 7.37
C VAL A 162 4.22 16.29 7.47
N LYS A 163 3.38 16.99 6.69
CA LYS A 163 1.93 16.77 6.72
C LYS A 163 1.58 15.35 6.28
N ASP A 164 2.16 14.91 5.17
CA ASP A 164 1.90 13.57 4.61
C ASP A 164 2.32 12.47 5.59
N ASN A 165 3.55 12.51 6.10
CA ASN A 165 4.02 11.51 7.05
C ASN A 165 3.20 11.51 8.35
N LEU A 166 2.77 12.67 8.86
CA LEU A 166 1.89 12.70 10.05
C LEU A 166 0.54 12.01 9.79
N TYR A 167 -0.10 12.23 8.63
CA TYR A 167 -1.31 11.50 8.27
C TYR A 167 -1.04 10.00 8.12
N MET A 168 0.05 9.62 7.45
CA MET A 168 0.46 8.22 7.32
C MET A 168 0.64 7.58 8.69
N TRP A 169 1.45 8.17 9.56
CA TRP A 169 1.77 7.63 10.87
C TRP A 169 0.55 7.58 11.79
N SER A 170 -0.35 8.56 11.71
CA SER A 170 -1.58 8.56 12.51
C SER A 170 -2.47 7.34 12.24
N LEU A 171 -2.42 6.79 11.03
CA LEU A 171 -3.20 5.62 10.63
C LEU A 171 -2.39 4.33 10.70
N TRP A 172 -1.16 4.35 10.18
CA TRP A 172 -0.36 3.16 9.97
C TRP A 172 0.51 2.76 11.14
N VAL A 173 0.96 3.67 12.02
CA VAL A 173 1.64 3.22 13.25
C VAL A 173 0.71 2.33 14.10
N PRO A 174 -0.52 2.75 14.46
CA PRO A 174 -1.45 1.87 15.17
C PRO A 174 -1.92 0.70 14.29
N GLY A 175 -2.11 0.93 12.99
CA GLY A 175 -2.53 -0.08 12.04
C GLY A 175 -1.53 -1.23 11.91
N ASP A 176 -0.25 -0.93 11.72
CA ASP A 176 0.84 -1.89 11.58
C ASP A 176 1.07 -2.66 12.89
N LEU A 177 0.99 -1.99 14.04
CA LEU A 177 1.04 -2.70 15.33
C LEU A 177 -0.06 -3.76 15.43
N LEU A 178 -1.29 -3.42 15.01
CA LEU A 178 -2.41 -4.35 15.00
C LEU A 178 -2.23 -5.46 13.95
N VAL A 179 -1.89 -5.10 12.73
CA VAL A 179 -1.69 -6.02 11.60
C VAL A 179 -0.57 -7.01 11.92
N TYR A 180 0.56 -6.56 12.43
CA TYR A 180 1.69 -7.45 12.73
C TYR A 180 1.46 -8.28 14.00
N ALA A 181 0.63 -7.80 14.95
CA ALA A 181 0.24 -8.58 16.11
C ALA A 181 -0.88 -9.59 15.84
N CYS A 182 -1.73 -9.42 14.82
CA CYS A 182 -2.83 -10.34 14.56
C CYS A 182 -2.34 -11.68 13.94
N PRO A 183 -3.16 -12.76 14.01
CA PRO A 183 -2.88 -14.03 13.35
C PRO A 183 -2.57 -13.86 11.86
N ILE A 184 -1.70 -14.72 11.31
CA ILE A 184 -1.18 -14.56 9.94
C ILE A 184 -2.28 -14.45 8.87
N TRP A 185 -3.39 -15.16 9.06
CA TRP A 185 -4.53 -15.16 8.14
C TRP A 185 -5.33 -13.85 8.16
N MET A 186 -5.29 -13.09 9.27
CA MET A 186 -5.96 -11.78 9.40
C MET A 186 -5.14 -10.63 8.84
N ARG A 187 -3.81 -10.80 8.70
CA ARG A 187 -2.92 -9.73 8.26
C ARG A 187 -3.34 -9.15 6.92
N LEU A 188 -3.58 -10.01 5.93
CA LEU A 188 -3.90 -9.58 4.57
C LEU A 188 -5.26 -8.84 4.51
N PRO A 189 -6.37 -9.37 5.07
CA PRO A 189 -7.63 -8.62 5.16
C PRO A 189 -7.51 -7.28 5.90
N LEU A 190 -6.89 -7.24 7.07
CA LEU A 190 -6.75 -6.01 7.85
C LEU A 190 -5.89 -4.97 7.12
N ASN A 191 -4.78 -5.40 6.53
CA ASN A 191 -3.91 -4.54 5.75
C ASN A 191 -4.64 -3.92 4.55
N HIS A 192 -5.43 -4.72 3.81
CA HIS A 192 -6.23 -4.19 2.70
C HIS A 192 -7.32 -3.22 3.17
N GLY A 193 -7.95 -3.49 4.31
CA GLY A 193 -8.96 -2.61 4.92
C GLY A 193 -8.37 -1.25 5.31
N ILE A 194 -7.29 -1.23 6.10
CA ILE A 194 -6.59 0.01 6.48
C ILE A 194 -6.07 0.73 5.24
N SER A 195 -5.50 -0.01 4.28
CA SER A 195 -5.01 0.56 3.03
C SER A 195 -6.10 1.18 2.16
N LEU A 196 -7.34 0.68 2.22
CA LEU A 196 -8.47 1.32 1.53
C LEU A 196 -8.74 2.71 2.14
N PHE A 197 -8.84 2.80 3.47
CA PHE A 197 -9.00 4.08 4.17
C PHE A 197 -7.85 5.03 3.89
N TRP A 198 -6.62 4.54 3.95
CA TRP A 198 -5.44 5.32 3.59
C TRP A 198 -5.53 5.87 2.16
N THR A 199 -5.92 5.04 1.19
CA THR A 199 -6.00 5.47 -0.20
C THR A 199 -7.06 6.55 -0.38
N MET A 200 -8.18 6.47 0.34
CA MET A 200 -9.20 7.52 0.33
C MET A 200 -8.66 8.84 0.93
N ILE A 201 -7.94 8.77 2.05
CA ILE A 201 -7.29 9.94 2.67
C ILE A 201 -6.27 10.55 1.70
N LEU A 202 -5.40 9.73 1.10
CA LEU A 202 -4.38 10.17 0.16
C LEU A 202 -5.01 10.82 -1.09
N SER A 203 -6.10 10.22 -1.60
CA SER A 203 -6.88 10.76 -2.70
C SER A 203 -7.50 12.11 -2.34
N SER A 204 -8.08 12.27 -1.15
CA SER A 204 -8.63 13.55 -0.69
C SER A 204 -7.55 14.62 -0.49
N LEU A 205 -6.41 14.24 0.09
CA LEU A 205 -5.33 15.19 0.38
C LEU A 205 -4.58 15.63 -0.87
N ARG A 206 -4.30 14.70 -1.79
CA ARG A 206 -3.33 14.89 -2.86
C ARG A 206 -3.90 14.66 -4.25
N GLY A 207 -5.11 14.15 -4.39
CA GLY A 207 -5.69 13.86 -5.70
C GLY A 207 -6.01 15.10 -6.53
N SER A 208 -6.39 16.21 -5.89
CA SER A 208 -6.74 17.47 -6.57
C SER A 208 -5.60 18.48 -6.69
N GLU A 209 -4.51 18.30 -5.93
CA GLU A 209 -3.34 19.17 -5.96
C GLU A 209 -2.55 18.91 -7.25
N LYS A 210 -2.31 19.93 -8.07
CA LYS A 210 -1.55 19.82 -9.33
C LYS A 210 -0.05 20.06 -9.10
#